data_AF-A0A5J4PPY8-F1
#
_entry.id   AF-A0A5J4PPY8-F1
#
_cell.length_a   1.000
_cell.length_b   1.000
_cell.length_c   1.000
_cell.angle_alpha   90.00
_cell.angle_beta   90.00
_cell.angle_gamma   90.00
#
_symmetry.space_group_name_H-M   'P 1'
#
loop_
_entity.id
_entity.type
_entity.pdbx_description
1 polymer ?
#
loop_
_entity_poly.entity_id
_entity_poly.type
_entity_poly.pdbx_seq_one_letter_code
_entity_poly.pdbx_strand_id
1 'polypeptide(L)'
;MTDRELMAFMQGWFERFMVRFDRLDKHLEKMAMKEKLLEGERLLDNQDVCQLLNVSKRTLQRYRSSGELPYQMIYHKTFYKESDVEAFIKANFAKGEDAADDTPKDDDTDAPEGTEDSPENTEDN
;
A
#
# COMPACT_ATOMS: atom_id res chain seq x y z
N MET A 1 28.26 41.24 -16.46
CA MET A 1 28.03 40.22 -15.42
C MET A 1 28.64 38.93 -15.92
N THR A 2 29.63 38.41 -15.23
CA THR A 2 30.34 37.18 -15.63
C THR A 2 29.64 35.95 -15.05
N ASP A 3 29.76 34.79 -15.70
CA ASP A 3 29.20 33.52 -15.18
C ASP A 3 29.67 33.22 -13.76
N ARG A 4 30.86 33.70 -13.38
CA ARG A 4 31.44 33.54 -12.04
C ARG A 4 30.67 34.32 -10.97
N GLU A 5 30.15 35.50 -11.31
CA GLU A 5 29.28 36.31 -10.42
C GLU A 5 27.89 35.69 -10.30
N LEU A 6 27.35 35.15 -11.40
CA LEU A 6 26.06 34.45 -11.40
C LEU A 6 26.11 33.17 -10.56
N MET A 7 27.18 32.37 -10.68
CA MET A 7 27.39 31.17 -9.89
C MET A 7 27.53 31.49 -8.39
N ALA A 8 28.28 32.53 -8.04
CA ALA A 8 28.40 32.97 -6.64
C ALA A 8 27.06 33.43 -6.05
N PHE A 9 26.26 34.16 -6.83
CA PHE A 9 24.92 34.56 -6.44
C PHE A 9 23.98 33.36 -6.26
N MET A 10 23.96 32.44 -7.25
CA MET A 10 23.12 31.24 -7.21
C MET A 10 23.52 30.31 -6.07
N GLN A 11 24.80 30.17 -5.78
CA GLN A 11 25.29 29.34 -4.69
C GLN A 11 24.85 29.90 -3.32
N GLY A 12 25.00 31.21 -3.10
CA GLY A 12 24.51 31.85 -1.87
C GLY A 12 22.98 31.83 -1.74
N TRP A 13 22.26 31.92 -2.86
CA TRP A 13 20.81 31.75 -2.88
C TRP A 13 20.42 30.29 -2.56
N PHE A 14 21.10 29.32 -3.16
CA PHE A 14 20.83 27.90 -2.98
C PHE A 14 21.14 27.44 -1.56
N GLU A 15 22.22 27.91 -0.94
CA GLU A 15 22.51 27.65 0.48
C GLU A 15 21.36 28.12 1.38
N ARG A 16 20.85 29.33 1.15
CA ARG A 16 19.69 29.85 1.90
C ARG A 16 18.41 29.07 1.63
N PHE A 17 18.24 28.61 0.39
CA PHE A 17 17.10 27.79 -0.02
C PHE A 17 17.14 26.42 0.67
N MET A 18 18.30 25.76 0.68
CA MET A 18 18.50 24.45 1.31
C MET A 18 18.26 24.52 2.82
N VAL A 19 18.72 25.57 3.51
CA VAL A 19 18.42 25.76 4.94
C VAL A 19 16.92 25.85 5.22
N ARG A 20 16.14 26.45 4.31
CA ARG A 20 14.67 26.51 4.43
C ARG A 20 14.06 25.15 4.11
N PHE A 21 14.57 24.47 3.08
CA PHE A 21 14.11 23.16 2.64
C PHE A 21 14.29 22.11 3.73
N ASP A 22 15.47 22.04 4.36
CA ASP A 22 15.75 21.13 5.49
C ASP A 22 14.78 21.34 6.67
N ARG A 23 14.33 22.58 6.88
CA ARG A 23 13.33 22.88 7.92
C ARG A 23 11.97 22.32 7.54
N LEU A 24 11.58 22.39 6.27
CA LEU A 24 10.33 21.80 5.79
C LEU A 24 10.39 20.28 5.90
N ASP A 25 11.52 19.68 5.54
CA ASP A 25 11.72 18.23 5.61
C ASP A 25 11.57 17.72 7.05
N LYS A 26 12.25 18.37 8.01
CA LYS A 26 12.10 18.06 9.45
C LYS A 26 10.68 18.26 9.98
N HIS A 27 9.93 19.22 9.44
CA HIS A 27 8.52 19.40 9.82
C HIS A 27 7.65 18.28 9.24
N LEU A 28 7.93 17.85 8.01
CA LEU A 28 7.24 16.75 7.37
C LEU A 28 7.51 15.43 8.10
N GLU A 29 8.76 15.13 8.45
CA GLU A 29 9.12 13.97 9.26
C GLU A 29 8.36 13.94 10.60
N LYS A 30 8.29 15.08 11.30
CA LYS A 30 7.53 15.19 12.57
C LYS A 30 6.04 14.97 12.38
N MET A 31 5.46 15.47 11.28
CA MET A 31 4.05 15.25 10.96
C MET A 31 3.78 13.79 10.57
N ALA A 32 4.65 13.18 9.76
CA ALA A 32 4.54 11.78 9.37
C ALA A 32 4.66 10.83 10.59
N MET A 33 5.56 11.13 11.53
CA MET A 33 5.66 10.39 12.80
C MET A 33 4.38 10.53 13.63
N LYS A 34 3.77 11.72 13.66
CA LYS A 34 2.52 11.97 14.37
C LYS A 34 1.31 11.28 13.69
N GLU A 35 1.28 11.22 12.36
CA GLU A 35 0.26 10.45 11.63
C GLU A 35 0.43 8.94 11.81
N LYS A 36 1.66 8.44 11.92
CA LYS A 36 1.89 7.03 12.27
C LYS A 36 1.53 6.70 13.72
N LEU A 37 1.32 7.69 14.60
CA LEU A 37 0.97 7.53 16.02
C LEU A 37 -0.40 8.17 16.31
N LEU A 38 -1.50 7.52 15.92
CA LEU A 38 -2.83 7.92 16.40
C LEU A 38 -3.08 7.28 17.77
N GLU A 39 -3.51 8.09 18.74
CA GLU A 39 -3.82 7.65 20.12
C GLU A 39 -2.64 7.00 20.88
N GLY A 40 -1.40 7.22 20.42
CA GLY A 40 -0.20 6.61 21.02
C GLY A 40 0.09 5.20 20.52
N GLU A 41 -0.69 4.71 19.56
CA GLU A 41 -0.50 3.42 18.91
C GLU A 41 -0.02 3.59 17.47
N ARG A 42 0.87 2.72 17.03
CA ARG A 42 1.40 2.76 15.67
C ARG A 42 0.35 2.25 14.69
N LEU A 43 0.10 3.04 13.65
CA LEU A 43 -0.74 2.66 12.52
C LEU A 43 0.12 2.16 11.36
N LEU A 44 -0.28 1.00 10.84
CA LEU A 44 0.28 0.36 9.67
C LEU A 44 -0.66 0.61 8.48
N ASP A 45 -0.10 0.96 7.32
CA ASP A 45 -0.88 1.03 6.10
C ASP A 45 -0.93 -0.34 5.38
N ASN A 46 -1.63 -0.41 4.25
CA ASN A 46 -1.70 -1.65 3.48
C ASN A 46 -0.34 -2.20 3.06
N GLN A 47 0.65 -1.33 2.79
CA GLN A 47 1.98 -1.74 2.34
C GLN A 47 2.76 -2.35 3.51
N ASP A 48 2.76 -1.67 4.65
CA ASP A 48 3.39 -2.12 5.89
C ASP A 48 2.83 -3.50 6.31
N VAL A 49 1.50 -3.69 6.25
CA VAL A 49 0.86 -4.98 6.60
C VAL A 49 1.14 -6.08 5.58
N CYS A 50 1.13 -5.78 4.28
CA CYS A 50 1.49 -6.78 3.25
C CYS A 50 2.92 -7.29 3.46
N GLN A 51 3.86 -6.40 3.78
CA GLN A 51 5.25 -6.76 4.06
C GLN A 51 5.38 -7.57 5.35
N LEU A 52 4.71 -7.15 6.41
CA LEU A 52 4.78 -7.81 7.71
C LEU A 52 4.22 -9.23 7.68
N LEU A 53 3.10 -9.44 6.98
CA LEU A 53 2.46 -10.75 6.84
C LEU A 53 3.04 -11.57 5.67
N ASN A 54 3.90 -10.96 4.84
CA ASN A 54 4.41 -11.54 3.60
C ASN A 54 3.28 -12.03 2.66
N VAL A 55 2.24 -11.22 2.50
CA VAL A 55 1.06 -11.56 1.68
C VAL A 55 0.81 -10.56 0.57
N SER A 56 0.05 -10.99 -0.44
CA SER A 56 -0.42 -10.09 -1.50
C SER A 56 -1.56 -9.18 -1.03
N LYS A 57 -1.78 -8.07 -1.75
CA LYS A 57 -2.93 -7.18 -1.54
C LYS A 57 -4.28 -7.93 -1.66
N ARG A 58 -4.34 -8.96 -2.51
CA ARG A 58 -5.53 -9.81 -2.69
C ARG A 58 -5.84 -10.60 -1.42
N THR A 59 -4.81 -11.15 -0.77
CA THR A 59 -4.92 -11.86 0.49
C THR A 59 -5.31 -10.92 1.63
N LEU A 60 -4.70 -9.73 1.70
CA LEU A 60 -5.07 -8.71 2.69
C LEU A 60 -6.51 -8.22 2.52
N GLN A 61 -7.00 -8.12 1.27
CA GLN A 61 -8.41 -7.82 1.01
C GLN A 61 -9.33 -8.92 1.53
N ARG A 62 -8.93 -10.19 1.41
CA ARG A 62 -9.70 -11.33 1.95
C ARG A 62 -9.83 -11.24 3.47
N TYR A 63 -8.73 -11.00 4.18
CA TYR A 63 -8.75 -10.85 5.65
C TYR A 63 -9.63 -9.69 6.12
N ARG A 64 -9.70 -8.61 5.33
CA ARG A 64 -10.65 -7.51 5.57
C ARG A 64 -12.10 -7.93 5.34
N SER A 65 -12.38 -8.63 4.25
CA SER A 65 -13.75 -9.09 3.95
C SER A 65 -14.24 -10.20 4.88
N SER A 66 -13.35 -11.04 5.40
CA SER A 66 -13.69 -12.08 6.37
C SER A 66 -13.78 -11.56 7.80
N GLY A 67 -13.31 -10.33 8.06
CA GLY A 67 -13.34 -9.70 9.39
C GLY A 67 -12.27 -10.23 10.34
N GLU A 68 -11.33 -11.04 9.86
CA GLU A 68 -10.24 -11.57 10.68
C GLU A 68 -9.23 -10.49 11.08
N LEU A 69 -9.08 -9.45 10.24
CA LEU A 69 -8.17 -8.34 10.51
C LEU A 69 -8.96 -7.02 10.65
N PRO A 70 -9.07 -6.46 11.87
CA PRO A 70 -9.70 -5.16 12.11
C PRO A 70 -8.99 -4.04 11.34
N TYR A 71 -9.76 -3.12 10.76
CA TYR A 71 -9.22 -1.98 10.03
C TYR A 71 -9.98 -0.69 10.37
N GLN A 72 -9.31 0.44 10.15
CA GLN A 72 -9.86 1.77 10.31
C GLN A 72 -9.64 2.58 9.03
N MET A 73 -10.59 3.47 8.72
CA MET A 73 -10.47 4.38 7.60
C MET A 73 -10.19 5.79 8.08
N ILE A 74 -9.05 6.35 7.67
CA ILE A 74 -8.63 7.72 8.01
C ILE A 74 -8.30 8.43 6.69
N TYR A 75 -8.98 9.55 6.41
CA TYR A 75 -8.83 10.30 5.16
C TYR A 75 -8.90 9.42 3.90
N HIS A 76 -9.87 8.50 3.84
CA HIS A 76 -10.06 7.54 2.74
C HIS A 76 -8.92 6.53 2.54
N LYS A 77 -7.96 6.45 3.45
CA LYS A 77 -6.93 5.41 3.49
C LYS A 77 -7.24 4.41 4.58
N THR A 78 -6.97 3.13 4.30
CA THR A 78 -7.11 2.04 5.27
C THR A 78 -5.84 1.92 6.11
N PHE A 79 -6.02 1.93 7.42
CA PHE A 79 -4.98 1.72 8.41
C PHE A 79 -5.35 0.57 9.35
N TYR A 80 -4.32 -0.04 9.92
CA TYR A 80 -4.41 -1.14 10.87
C TYR A 80 -3.63 -0.77 12.11
N LYS A 81 -4.14 -1.16 13.28
CA LYS A 81 -3.42 -1.02 14.54
C LYS A 81 -2.33 -2.07 14.63
N GLU A 82 -1.15 -1.69 15.12
CA GLU A 82 -0.05 -2.63 15.35
C GLU A 82 -0.46 -3.76 16.29
N SER A 83 -1.22 -3.48 17.36
CA SER A 83 -1.69 -4.52 18.30
C SER A 83 -2.62 -5.54 17.65
N ASP A 84 -3.56 -5.09 16.81
CA ASP A 84 -4.50 -5.96 16.10
C ASP A 84 -3.77 -6.85 15.09
N VAL A 85 -2.78 -6.30 14.37
CA VAL A 85 -1.96 -7.06 13.42
C VAL A 85 -1.10 -8.09 14.15
N GLU A 86 -0.50 -7.74 15.30
CA GLU A 86 0.22 -8.71 16.12
C GLU A 86 -0.68 -9.81 16.66
N ALA A 87 -1.89 -9.49 17.11
CA ALA A 87 -2.85 -10.47 17.60
C ALA A 87 -3.26 -11.43 16.47
N PHE A 88 -3.49 -10.90 15.27
CA PHE A 88 -3.75 -11.69 14.07
C PHE A 88 -2.59 -12.63 13.75
N ILE A 89 -1.34 -12.15 13.81
CA ILE A 89 -0.16 -12.98 13.59
C ILE A 89 -0.11 -14.12 14.61
N LYS A 90 -0.30 -13.81 15.90
CA LYS A 90 -0.29 -14.81 16.98
C LYS A 90 -1.41 -15.84 16.80
N ALA A 91 -2.60 -15.44 16.37
CA ALA A 91 -3.74 -16.34 16.17
C ALA A 91 -3.58 -17.26 14.95
N ASN A 92 -3.06 -16.74 13.83
CA ASN A 92 -3.01 -17.46 12.57
C ASN A 92 -1.70 -18.23 12.33
N PHE A 93 -0.56 -17.71 12.81
CA PHE A 93 0.73 -18.39 12.64
C PHE A 93 1.02 -19.40 13.76
N ALA A 94 0.33 -19.36 14.91
CA ALA A 94 0.39 -20.44 15.89
C ALA A 94 -0.31 -21.73 15.41
N LYS A 95 -1.01 -21.68 14.27
CA LYS A 95 -1.82 -22.77 13.73
C LYS A 95 -1.28 -23.33 12.41
N GLY A 96 -0.13 -22.84 11.93
CA GLY A 96 0.29 -22.92 10.52
C GLY A 96 1.62 -23.62 10.23
N GLU A 97 2.03 -24.65 10.97
CA GLU A 97 3.08 -25.56 10.46
C GLU A 97 2.59 -26.51 9.35
N ASP A 98 1.29 -26.49 8.99
CA ASP A 98 0.73 -27.40 7.96
C ASP A 98 -0.11 -26.66 6.88
N ALA A 99 0.51 -25.78 6.09
CA ALA A 99 -0.06 -25.35 4.81
C ALA A 99 1.04 -24.84 3.86
N ALA A 100 2.02 -25.69 3.59
CA ALA A 100 2.81 -25.57 2.38
C ALA A 100 1.94 -25.94 1.17
N ASP A 101 2.10 -25.15 0.11
CA ASP A 101 1.90 -25.53 -1.28
C ASP A 101 0.45 -25.73 -1.78
N ASP A 102 -0.07 -24.70 -2.44
CA ASP A 102 -0.79 -24.91 -3.71
C ASP A 102 -0.71 -23.62 -4.52
N THR A 103 0.35 -23.51 -5.31
CA THR A 103 0.34 -22.61 -6.46
C THR A 103 -0.01 -23.50 -7.64
N PRO A 104 -1.23 -23.44 -8.21
CA PRO A 104 -1.48 -24.12 -9.47
C PRO A 104 -0.61 -23.46 -10.54
N LYS A 105 0.42 -24.21 -10.95
CA LYS A 105 1.16 -24.00 -12.19
C LYS A 105 0.30 -24.58 -13.31
N ASP A 106 -0.48 -23.72 -13.95
CA ASP A 106 -1.07 -24.05 -15.24
C ASP A 106 -0.50 -23.06 -16.26
N ASP A 107 0.70 -23.40 -16.74
CA ASP A 107 1.22 -22.99 -18.03
C ASP A 107 0.62 -23.97 -19.03
N ASP A 108 -0.26 -23.52 -19.93
CA ASP A 108 -0.31 -24.00 -21.31
C ASP A 108 -1.27 -23.14 -22.15
N THR A 109 -0.65 -22.52 -23.15
CA THR A 109 -1.18 -21.87 -24.33
C THR A 109 -2.25 -22.72 -25.03
N ASP A 110 -3.42 -22.15 -25.34
CA ASP A 110 -3.99 -22.27 -26.69
C ASP A 110 -5.05 -21.18 -26.94
N ALA A 111 -4.80 -20.33 -27.93
CA ALA A 111 -5.85 -19.59 -28.59
C ALA A 111 -6.38 -20.47 -29.72
N PRO A 112 -7.71 -20.55 -29.90
CA PRO A 112 -8.19 -20.51 -31.28
C PRO A 112 -9.35 -19.53 -31.49
N GLU A 113 -9.43 -19.13 -32.75
CA GLU A 113 -10.33 -18.17 -33.38
C GLU A 113 -11.82 -18.49 -33.26
N GLY A 114 -12.59 -17.40 -33.34
CA GLY A 114 -13.90 -17.19 -33.97
C GLY A 114 -14.84 -18.37 -34.27
N THR A 115 -16.12 -18.17 -33.97
CA THR A 115 -17.17 -18.09 -35.00
C THR A 115 -18.45 -17.51 -34.44
N GLU A 116 -19.10 -16.69 -35.27
CA GLU A 116 -20.43 -16.12 -35.12
C GLU A 116 -21.50 -17.23 -34.98
N ASP A 117 -22.56 -16.99 -34.22
CA ASP A 117 -23.93 -17.00 -34.76
C ASP A 117 -24.93 -16.40 -33.74
N SER A 118 -25.75 -15.46 -34.22
CA SER A 118 -27.05 -15.13 -33.61
C SER A 118 -28.10 -16.04 -34.27
N PRO A 119 -29.22 -16.36 -33.59
CA PRO A 119 -30.47 -15.71 -33.98
C PRO A 119 -31.29 -15.29 -32.73
N GLU A 120 -31.88 -14.10 -32.68
CA GLU A 120 -33.11 -13.63 -33.34
C GLU A 120 -34.41 -13.96 -32.55
N ASN A 121 -35.03 -12.86 -32.10
CA ASN A 121 -36.45 -12.54 -31.84
C ASN A 121 -37.32 -13.36 -30.86
N THR A 122 -38.03 -12.60 -30.00
CA THR A 122 -39.49 -12.36 -30.08
C THR A 122 -39.73 -11.07 -29.24
N GLU A 123 -40.14 -9.92 -29.81
CA GLU A 123 -41.54 -9.43 -29.95
C GLU A 123 -42.40 -9.70 -28.68
N ASP A 124 -43.23 -8.82 -28.12
CA ASP A 124 -43.95 -7.67 -28.64
C ASP A 124 -44.59 -6.92 -27.45
N ASN A 125 -45.01 -5.67 -27.71
CA ASN A 125 -45.94 -4.80 -26.97
C ASN A 125 -45.43 -3.85 -25.88
#